data_AF-A0A351D3A2-F1
#
_entry.id   AF-A0A351D3A2-F1
#
_cell.length_a   1.000
_cell.length_b   1.000
_cell.length_c   1.000
_cell.angle_alpha   90.00
_cell.angle_beta   90.00
_cell.angle_gamma   90.00
#
_symmetry.space_group_name_H-M   'P 1'
#
loop_
_entity.id
_entity.type
_entity.pdbx_description
1 polymer ?
#
loop_
_entity_poly.entity_id
_entity_poly.type
_entity_poly.pdbx_seq_one_letter_code
_entity_poly.pdbx_strand_id
1 'polypeptide(L)'
;MSEFSIKRALISVSDKAGIVEFASKLAELNVEILSTGGTAKLLSSEGIPVTEVSQHTGFPEMMDGRVKTLNPLIHGGILGRRGEDDAVMLEHGISAIDLVVVNLYPFEATVADPKCSLADAIENIDIGGPTMVRAAAKNHKDVLIVVDADDYSSVISSIETDAVDYQLRFNLAVKAYEHTANYDGAIANHLGALNVENEKQPFGRTFNTQLRHKQTMRYGENPHQQAAFYVQNNPVAGTIASATQLQGKELSYNNIADTDAALECIKQFDGTPACVIVKHANPCG
;
A
#
# COMPACT_ATOMS: atom_id res chain seq x y z
N MET A 1 -8.46 21.73 21.60
CA MET A 1 -7.81 20.73 20.73
C MET A 1 -7.09 21.53 19.68
N SER A 2 -5.77 21.39 19.54
CA SER A 2 -5.04 22.08 18.47
C SER A 2 -5.50 21.53 17.12
N GLU A 3 -5.89 22.43 16.24
CA GLU A 3 -6.32 22.16 14.86
C GLU A 3 -5.17 21.48 14.10
N PHE A 4 -5.45 20.34 13.45
CA PHE A 4 -4.45 19.61 12.68
C PHE A 4 -4.31 20.30 11.32
N SER A 5 -3.25 21.10 11.15
CA SER A 5 -3.01 21.85 9.91
C SER A 5 -1.83 21.27 9.15
N ILE A 6 -2.05 20.94 7.88
CA ILE A 6 -1.01 20.47 6.99
C ILE A 6 -0.32 21.69 6.39
N LYS A 7 0.96 21.90 6.71
CA LYS A 7 1.78 22.99 6.17
C LYS A 7 2.84 22.48 5.22
N ARG A 8 3.31 21.25 5.42
CA ARG A 8 4.33 20.63 4.58
C ARG A 8 4.01 19.19 4.23
N ALA A 9 4.09 18.87 2.95
CA ALA A 9 3.92 17.53 2.41
C ALA A 9 5.24 17.00 1.82
N LEU A 10 5.59 15.75 2.13
CA LEU A 10 6.66 15.02 1.48
C LEU A 10 6.08 13.99 0.51
N ILE A 11 6.32 14.17 -0.79
CA ILE A 11 5.79 13.32 -1.85
C ILE A 11 6.91 12.54 -2.52
N SER A 12 6.88 11.22 -2.41
CA SER A 12 7.84 10.32 -3.05
C SER A 12 7.14 9.04 -3.51
N VAL A 13 6.56 9.10 -4.70
CA VAL A 13 5.79 7.99 -5.30
C VAL A 13 6.58 7.32 -6.43
N SER A 14 6.44 6.01 -6.59
CA SER A 14 6.84 5.27 -7.80
C SER A 14 5.79 5.41 -8.89
N ASP A 15 4.54 5.05 -8.59
CA ASP A 15 3.39 5.26 -9.49
C ASP A 15 2.94 6.73 -9.46
N LYS A 16 2.82 7.33 -10.65
CA LYS A 16 2.48 8.74 -10.83
C LYS A 16 0.98 8.96 -11.07
N ALA A 17 0.16 7.92 -11.05
CA ALA A 17 -1.28 8.04 -11.20
C ALA A 17 -1.85 9.08 -10.22
N GLY A 18 -2.59 10.06 -10.74
CA GLY A 18 -3.27 11.11 -9.95
C GLY A 18 -2.36 12.11 -9.21
N ILE A 19 -1.02 11.96 -9.23
CA ILE A 19 -0.16 12.73 -8.31
C ILE A 19 -0.09 14.21 -8.66
N VAL A 20 -0.19 14.57 -9.94
CA VAL A 20 -0.15 15.96 -10.41
C VAL A 20 -1.38 16.72 -9.90
N GLU A 21 -2.58 16.13 -10.04
CA GLU A 21 -3.83 16.72 -9.56
C GLU A 21 -3.81 16.86 -8.03
N PHE A 22 -3.38 15.81 -7.33
CA PHE A 22 -3.26 15.82 -5.87
C PHE A 22 -2.28 16.91 -5.38
N ALA A 23 -1.09 17.01 -5.98
CA ALA A 23 -0.09 18.01 -5.62
C ALA A 23 -0.54 19.44 -5.98
N SER A 24 -1.25 19.62 -7.10
CA SER A 24 -1.84 20.91 -7.48
C SER A 24 -2.82 21.40 -6.40
N LYS A 25 -3.68 20.51 -5.90
CA LYS A 25 -4.62 20.82 -4.82
C LYS A 25 -3.92 21.19 -3.51
N LEU A 26 -2.86 20.47 -3.14
CA LEU A 26 -2.03 20.84 -1.99
C LEU A 26 -1.41 22.23 -2.15
N ALA A 27 -0.89 22.56 -3.34
CA ALA A 27 -0.31 23.87 -3.61
C ALA A 27 -1.37 24.99 -3.56
N GLU A 28 -2.59 24.76 -4.06
CA GLU A 28 -3.72 25.70 -3.93
C GLU A 28 -4.08 25.99 -2.46
N LEU A 29 -3.87 25.00 -1.58
CA LEU A 29 -4.05 25.10 -0.13
C LEU A 29 -2.83 25.69 0.60
N ASN A 30 -1.83 26.19 -0.14
CA ASN A 30 -0.57 26.75 0.39
C ASN A 30 0.28 25.74 1.19
N VAL A 31 0.17 24.45 0.88
CA VAL A 31 1.04 23.42 1.44
C VAL A 31 2.39 23.44 0.73
N GLU A 32 3.49 23.53 1.49
CA GLU A 32 4.84 23.40 0.95
C GLU A 32 5.10 21.94 0.54
N ILE A 33 5.53 21.72 -0.71
CA ILE A 33 5.78 20.38 -1.23
C ILE A 33 7.28 20.10 -1.28
N LEU A 34 7.71 19.08 -0.54
CA LEU A 34 9.00 18.43 -0.69
C LEU A 34 8.86 17.19 -1.58
N SER A 35 9.80 16.98 -2.50
CA SER A 35 9.77 15.77 -3.34
C SER A 35 11.16 15.28 -3.76
N THR A 36 11.22 14.06 -4.32
CA THR A 36 12.48 13.42 -4.72
C THR A 36 12.52 13.13 -6.22
N GLY A 37 13.71 13.27 -6.81
CA GLY A 37 14.08 12.74 -8.14
C GLY A 37 13.02 12.94 -9.22
N GLY A 38 12.54 11.84 -9.80
CA GLY A 38 11.56 11.86 -10.89
C GLY A 38 10.20 12.46 -10.51
N THR A 39 9.78 12.39 -9.24
CA THR A 39 8.53 13.03 -8.80
C THR A 39 8.67 14.54 -8.76
N ALA A 40 9.78 15.05 -8.22
CA ALA A 40 10.04 16.49 -8.20
C ALA A 40 10.11 17.07 -9.62
N LYS A 41 10.79 16.37 -10.54
CA LYS A 41 10.87 16.77 -11.95
C LYS A 41 9.49 16.84 -12.62
N LEU A 42 8.64 15.84 -12.40
CA LEU A 42 7.27 15.82 -12.92
C LEU A 42 6.44 16.99 -12.39
N LEU A 43 6.44 17.21 -11.07
CA LEU A 43 5.68 18.31 -10.48
C LEU A 43 6.17 19.67 -10.97
N SER A 44 7.48 19.85 -11.06
CA SER A 44 8.07 21.09 -11.58
C SER A 44 7.76 21.32 -13.06
N SER A 45 7.70 20.27 -13.90
CA SER A 45 7.35 20.43 -15.33
C SER A 45 5.90 20.84 -15.54
N GLU A 46 5.02 20.50 -14.60
CA GLU A 46 3.61 20.91 -14.58
C GLU A 46 3.40 22.28 -13.89
N GLY A 47 4.50 22.97 -13.51
CA GLY A 47 4.44 24.30 -12.90
C GLY A 47 4.05 24.31 -11.43
N ILE A 48 4.04 23.16 -10.76
CA ILE A 48 3.72 23.04 -9.34
C ILE A 48 4.98 23.41 -8.52
N PRO A 49 4.91 24.37 -7.59
CA PRO A 49 6.03 24.71 -6.72
C PRO A 49 6.46 23.50 -5.88
N VAL A 50 7.71 23.07 -6.04
CA VAL A 50 8.27 21.91 -5.34
C VAL A 50 9.71 22.19 -4.94
N THR A 51 10.06 21.81 -3.72
CA THR A 51 11.44 21.84 -3.22
C THR A 51 12.01 20.42 -3.27
N GLU A 52 13.17 20.24 -3.88
CA GLU A 52 13.83 18.94 -3.85
C GLU A 52 14.33 18.61 -2.44
N VAL A 53 14.22 17.34 -2.04
CA VAL A 53 14.76 16.86 -0.75
C VAL A 53 16.26 17.12 -0.60
N SER A 54 17.02 17.09 -1.69
CA SER A 54 18.45 17.44 -1.70
C SER A 54 18.68 18.91 -1.27
N GLN A 55 17.85 19.83 -1.76
CA GLN A 55 17.87 21.24 -1.38
C GLN A 55 17.43 21.43 0.08
N HIS A 56 16.39 20.70 0.52
CA HIS A 56 15.92 20.77 1.90
C HIS A 56 16.95 20.25 2.91
N THR A 57 17.62 19.15 2.57
CA THR A 57 18.57 18.49 3.48
C THR A 57 19.99 19.04 3.38
N GLY A 58 20.33 19.72 2.28
CA GLY A 58 21.70 20.10 1.95
C GLY A 58 22.61 18.93 1.56
N PHE A 59 22.07 17.70 1.45
CA PHE A 59 22.81 16.52 1.04
C PHE A 59 22.52 16.18 -0.43
N PRO A 60 23.57 16.04 -1.27
CA PRO A 60 23.38 15.68 -2.67
C PRO A 60 22.89 14.24 -2.83
N GLU A 61 22.32 13.93 -3.99
CA GLU A 61 22.02 12.55 -4.36
C GLU A 61 23.32 11.75 -4.51
N MET A 62 23.39 10.56 -3.90
CA MET A 62 24.55 9.68 -3.89
C MET A 62 24.14 8.21 -3.92
N MET A 63 25.06 7.33 -4.35
CA MET A 63 24.82 5.88 -4.49
C MET A 63 23.55 5.58 -5.30
N ASP A 64 23.40 6.28 -6.43
CA ASP A 64 22.24 6.17 -7.33
C ASP A 64 20.88 6.37 -6.62
N GLY A 65 20.86 7.29 -5.65
CA GLY A 65 19.64 7.66 -4.92
C GLY A 65 19.26 6.74 -3.76
N ARG A 66 20.05 5.69 -3.46
CA ARG A 66 19.77 4.69 -2.41
C ARG A 66 19.59 5.26 -1.00
N VAL A 67 20.19 6.40 -0.69
CA VAL A 67 20.18 7.01 0.66
C VAL A 67 19.54 8.40 0.71
N LYS A 68 18.87 8.83 -0.36
CA LYS A 68 18.44 10.23 -0.54
C LYS A 68 17.46 10.74 0.53
N THR A 69 16.63 9.86 1.11
CA THR A 69 15.65 10.24 2.15
C THR A 69 16.03 9.78 3.56
N LEU A 70 17.10 9.00 3.70
CA LEU A 70 17.58 8.47 4.98
C LEU A 70 18.39 9.55 5.74
N ASN A 71 17.72 10.67 6.03
CA ASN A 71 18.32 11.87 6.60
C ASN A 71 17.55 12.33 7.86
N PRO A 72 18.25 12.75 8.93
CA PRO A 72 17.61 13.26 10.15
C PRO A 72 16.69 14.48 9.93
N LEU A 73 16.95 15.32 8.93
CA LEU A 73 16.08 16.46 8.62
C LEU A 73 14.72 16.00 8.08
N ILE A 74 14.68 14.89 7.33
CA ILE A 74 13.45 14.26 6.85
C ILE A 74 12.78 13.47 7.98
N HIS A 75 13.48 12.51 8.57
CA HIS A 75 12.88 11.64 9.58
C HIS A 75 12.58 12.35 10.90
N GLY A 76 13.36 13.38 11.27
CA GLY A 76 13.05 14.25 12.39
C GLY A 76 11.81 15.11 12.13
N GLY A 77 11.61 15.59 10.90
CA GLY A 77 10.39 16.30 10.51
C GLY A 77 9.14 15.44 10.63
N ILE A 78 9.26 14.15 10.28
CA ILE A 78 8.18 13.15 10.37
C ILE A 78 7.96 12.67 11.81
N LEU A 79 9.02 12.33 12.56
CA LEU A 79 8.93 11.65 13.86
C LEU A 79 8.91 12.60 15.06
N GLY A 80 9.26 13.88 14.89
CA GLY A 80 9.27 14.85 15.96
C GLY A 80 7.89 15.00 16.60
N ARG A 81 7.79 14.78 17.91
CA ARG A 81 6.53 14.88 18.66
C ARG A 81 6.22 16.35 18.89
N ARG A 82 5.10 16.82 18.34
CA ARG A 82 4.73 18.24 18.38
C ARG A 82 4.48 18.66 19.83
N GLY A 83 5.10 19.75 20.27
CA GLY A 83 5.04 20.25 21.64
C GLY A 83 6.01 19.60 22.63
N GLU A 84 6.67 18.50 22.27
CA GLU A 84 7.68 17.83 23.10
C GLU A 84 9.10 18.02 22.54
N ASP A 85 9.26 17.81 21.23
CA ASP A 85 10.56 17.84 20.56
C ASP A 85 10.84 19.19 19.83
N ASP A 86 9.94 20.18 19.96
CA ASP A 86 10.01 21.45 19.22
C ASP A 86 11.35 22.19 19.43
N ALA A 87 11.88 22.20 20.65
CA ALA A 87 13.13 22.89 20.97
C ALA A 87 14.34 22.23 20.26
N VAL A 88 14.43 20.91 20.28
CA VAL A 88 15.53 20.16 19.64
C VAL A 88 15.38 20.17 18.11
N MET A 89 14.14 20.16 17.60
CA MET A 89 13.87 20.33 16.18
C MET A 89 14.36 21.70 15.70
N LEU A 90 14.03 22.77 16.44
CA LEU A 90 14.47 24.13 16.11
C LEU A 90 15.99 24.28 16.17
N GLU A 91 16.64 23.75 17.23
CA GLU A 91 18.09 23.80 17.40
C GLU A 91 18.84 23.19 16.21
N HIS A 92 18.32 22.10 15.64
CA HIS A 92 18.92 21.40 14.52
C HIS A 92 18.35 21.78 13.14
N GLY A 93 17.49 22.80 13.06
CA GLY A 93 16.89 23.25 11.80
C GLY A 93 15.94 22.22 11.17
N ILE A 94 15.37 21.33 11.97
CA ILE A 94 14.41 20.31 11.54
C ILE A 94 13.03 20.94 11.44
N SER A 95 12.47 20.95 10.23
CA SER A 95 11.13 21.45 9.99
C SER A 95 10.10 20.32 10.00
N ALA A 96 8.94 20.55 10.62
CA ALA A 96 7.82 19.61 10.69
C ALA A 96 7.36 19.16 9.28
N ILE A 97 7.08 17.87 9.11
CA ILE A 97 6.39 17.31 7.93
C ILE A 97 5.05 16.75 8.42
N ASP A 98 3.96 17.22 7.84
CA ASP A 98 2.60 16.94 8.33
C ASP A 98 1.85 15.94 7.44
N LEU A 99 2.26 15.83 6.19
CA LEU A 99 1.74 14.85 5.22
C LEU A 99 2.91 14.12 4.55
N VAL A 100 2.81 12.80 4.47
CA VAL A 100 3.74 11.94 3.72
C VAL A 100 2.93 11.15 2.69
N VAL A 101 3.34 11.22 1.43
CA VAL A 101 2.71 10.51 0.31
C VAL A 101 3.76 9.64 -0.36
N VAL A 102 3.64 8.33 -0.17
CA VAL A 102 4.64 7.35 -0.63
C VAL A 102 3.93 6.09 -1.08
N ASN A 103 4.03 5.75 -2.36
CA ASN A 103 3.76 4.40 -2.83
C ASN A 103 5.09 3.73 -3.23
N LEU A 104 5.20 2.45 -2.90
CA LEU A 104 6.45 1.69 -3.07
C LEU A 104 6.61 1.24 -4.53
N TYR A 105 7.86 0.94 -4.92
CA TYR A 105 8.11 0.25 -6.18
C TYR A 105 7.32 -1.07 -6.23
N PRO A 106 6.71 -1.42 -7.37
CA PRO A 106 5.91 -2.63 -7.49
C PRO A 106 6.82 -3.86 -7.57
N PHE A 107 7.46 -4.23 -6.46
CA PHE A 107 8.42 -5.34 -6.39
C PHE A 107 7.84 -6.64 -6.94
N GLU A 108 6.58 -6.95 -6.61
CA GLU A 108 5.85 -8.10 -7.15
C GLU A 108 5.75 -8.08 -8.68
N ALA A 109 5.57 -6.90 -9.29
CA ALA A 109 5.54 -6.77 -10.75
C ALA A 109 6.94 -6.95 -11.36
N THR A 110 7.99 -6.42 -10.71
CA THR A 110 9.37 -6.61 -11.14
C THR A 110 9.75 -8.09 -11.18
N VAL A 111 9.48 -8.82 -10.10
CA VAL A 111 9.86 -10.25 -10.01
C VAL A 111 8.92 -11.19 -10.77
N ALA A 112 7.77 -10.69 -11.25
CA ALA A 112 6.89 -11.43 -12.14
C ALA A 112 7.45 -11.53 -13.57
N ASP A 113 8.36 -10.63 -13.98
CA ASP A 113 9.04 -10.73 -15.27
C ASP A 113 9.94 -11.98 -15.30
N PRO A 114 9.73 -12.94 -16.22
CA PRO A 114 10.59 -14.11 -16.36
C PRO A 114 12.07 -13.80 -16.63
N LYS A 115 12.39 -12.57 -17.07
CA LYS A 115 13.76 -12.10 -17.33
C LYS A 115 14.42 -11.42 -16.12
N CYS A 116 13.67 -11.16 -15.05
CA CYS A 116 14.21 -10.53 -13.85
C CYS A 116 15.30 -11.42 -13.23
N SER A 117 16.53 -10.92 -13.17
CA SER A 117 17.61 -11.58 -12.45
C SER A 117 17.52 -11.29 -10.95
N LEU A 118 18.23 -12.07 -10.14
CA LEU A 118 18.34 -11.78 -8.71
C LEU A 118 18.94 -10.39 -8.45
N ALA A 119 19.89 -9.96 -9.28
CA ALA A 119 20.48 -8.62 -9.15
C ALA A 119 19.44 -7.52 -9.41
N ASP A 120 18.59 -7.71 -10.43
CA ASP A 120 17.49 -6.78 -10.72
C ASP A 120 16.49 -6.73 -9.56
N ALA A 121 16.13 -7.90 -9.01
CA ALA A 121 15.25 -7.98 -7.84
C ALA A 121 15.85 -7.23 -6.64
N ILE A 122 17.13 -7.46 -6.32
CA ILE A 122 17.82 -6.80 -5.20
C ILE A 122 17.87 -5.27 -5.38
N GLU A 123 18.12 -4.78 -6.60
CA GLU A 123 18.15 -3.33 -6.86
C GLU A 123 16.78 -2.67 -6.67
N ASN A 124 15.70 -3.41 -6.94
CA ASN A 124 14.33 -2.91 -6.81
C ASN A 124 13.78 -3.01 -5.37
N ILE A 125 14.59 -3.43 -4.38
CA ILE A 125 14.22 -3.37 -2.97
C ILE A 125 14.39 -1.93 -2.46
N ASP A 126 13.27 -1.28 -2.15
CA ASP A 126 13.23 0.06 -1.61
C ASP A 126 13.51 0.05 -0.10
N ILE A 127 14.42 0.92 0.32
CA ILE A 127 14.76 1.14 1.74
C ILE A 127 14.13 2.44 2.25
N GLY A 128 14.21 3.50 1.44
CA GLY A 128 13.75 4.84 1.83
C GLY A 128 12.24 4.91 1.95
N GLY A 129 11.51 4.35 0.97
CA GLY A 129 10.05 4.31 0.94
C GLY A 129 9.46 3.67 2.19
N PRO A 130 9.76 2.39 2.49
CA PRO A 130 9.21 1.73 3.68
C PRO A 130 9.61 2.42 4.98
N THR A 131 10.81 3.00 5.06
CA THR A 131 11.24 3.75 6.25
C THR A 131 10.39 5.01 6.46
N MET A 132 10.11 5.78 5.41
CA MET A 132 9.24 6.96 5.47
C MET A 132 7.80 6.58 5.83
N VAL A 133 7.25 5.54 5.18
CA VAL A 133 5.89 5.04 5.45
C VAL A 133 5.74 4.64 6.92
N ARG A 134 6.67 3.84 7.44
CA ARG A 134 6.64 3.39 8.85
C ARG A 134 6.85 4.54 9.83
N ALA A 135 7.70 5.51 9.49
CA ALA A 135 7.93 6.69 10.32
C ALA A 135 6.66 7.55 10.45
N ALA A 136 5.99 7.82 9.33
CA ALA A 136 4.75 8.59 9.30
C ALA A 136 3.60 7.85 10.01
N ALA A 137 3.42 6.55 9.72
CA ALA A 137 2.41 5.73 10.37
C ALA A 137 2.62 5.62 11.90
N LYS A 138 3.88 5.52 12.35
CA LYS A 138 4.20 5.55 13.79
C LYS A 138 3.76 6.86 14.44
N ASN A 139 3.97 7.99 13.76
CA ASN A 139 3.64 9.32 14.27
C ASN A 139 2.28 9.84 13.79
N HIS A 140 1.31 8.96 13.55
CA HIS A 140 -0.02 9.32 13.03
C HIS A 140 -0.82 10.29 13.93
N LYS A 141 -0.39 10.50 15.17
CA LYS A 141 -0.92 11.57 16.00
C LYS A 141 -0.77 12.94 15.32
N ASP A 142 0.40 13.17 14.72
CA ASP A 142 0.87 14.46 14.20
C ASP A 142 1.21 14.44 12.70
N VAL A 143 1.14 13.28 12.02
CA VAL A 143 1.44 13.14 10.58
C VAL A 143 0.36 12.32 9.88
N LEU A 144 -0.09 12.78 8.72
CA LEU A 144 -0.97 12.05 7.81
C LEU A 144 -0.12 11.26 6.81
N ILE A 145 -0.42 9.97 6.59
CA ILE A 145 0.27 9.11 5.63
C ILE A 145 -0.69 8.69 4.53
N VAL A 146 -0.25 8.70 3.28
CA VAL A 146 -1.02 8.20 2.13
C VAL A 146 -0.12 7.28 1.31
N VAL A 147 -0.56 6.05 1.09
CA VAL A 147 0.19 5.01 0.37
C VAL A 147 -0.45 4.55 -0.94
N ASP A 148 -1.64 5.07 -1.24
CA ASP A 148 -2.49 4.60 -2.32
C ASP A 148 -3.15 5.80 -3.01
N ALA A 149 -3.14 5.80 -4.34
CA ALA A 149 -3.71 6.86 -5.15
C ALA A 149 -5.24 6.94 -5.04
N ASP A 150 -5.90 5.83 -4.72
CA ASP A 150 -7.36 5.78 -4.53
C ASP A 150 -7.81 6.65 -3.33
N ASP A 151 -6.92 6.93 -2.37
CA ASP A 151 -7.24 7.75 -1.21
C ASP A 151 -7.12 9.26 -1.49
N TYR A 152 -6.46 9.67 -2.57
CA TYR A 152 -6.11 11.07 -2.86
C TYR A 152 -7.32 12.02 -2.77
N SER A 153 -8.40 11.69 -3.46
CA SER A 153 -9.62 12.53 -3.49
C SER A 153 -10.25 12.68 -2.11
N SER A 154 -10.31 11.59 -1.34
CA SER A 154 -10.88 11.61 0.02
C SER A 154 -10.02 12.41 1.00
N VAL A 155 -8.69 12.32 0.85
CA VAL A 155 -7.73 13.06 1.66
C VAL A 155 -7.81 14.55 1.36
N ILE A 156 -7.81 14.97 0.08
CA ILE A 156 -7.98 16.39 -0.27
C ILE A 156 -9.29 16.93 0.28
N SER A 157 -10.41 16.21 0.09
CA SER A 157 -11.70 16.64 0.63
C SER A 157 -11.68 16.80 2.16
N SER A 158 -10.98 15.90 2.86
CA SER A 158 -10.82 15.99 4.31
C SER A 158 -9.96 17.19 4.73
N ILE A 159 -8.94 17.55 3.94
CA ILE A 159 -8.10 18.73 4.20
C ILE A 159 -8.90 20.02 3.96
N GLU A 160 -9.62 20.12 2.84
CA GLU A 160 -10.41 21.30 2.47
C GLU A 160 -11.53 21.62 3.47
N THR A 161 -12.05 20.58 4.15
CA THR A 161 -13.16 20.69 5.12
C THR A 161 -12.69 20.71 6.57
N ASP A 162 -11.37 20.77 6.82
CA ASP A 162 -10.77 20.66 8.16
C ASP A 162 -11.25 19.41 8.94
N ALA A 163 -11.47 18.31 8.21
CA ALA A 163 -11.98 17.04 8.70
C ALA A 163 -10.89 15.98 8.84
N VAL A 164 -9.61 16.38 8.93
CA VAL A 164 -8.50 15.47 9.20
C VAL A 164 -8.46 15.12 10.69
N ASP A 165 -9.40 14.27 11.11
CA ASP A 165 -9.52 13.82 12.48
C ASP A 165 -8.53 12.68 12.82
N TYR A 166 -8.53 12.29 14.10
CA TYR A 166 -7.68 11.19 14.56
C TYR A 166 -8.06 9.85 13.91
N GLN A 167 -9.35 9.62 13.63
CA GLN A 167 -9.83 8.36 13.07
C GLN A 167 -9.29 8.16 11.65
N LEU A 168 -9.31 9.20 10.83
CA LEU A 168 -8.73 9.18 9.49
C LEU A 168 -7.22 8.90 9.56
N ARG A 169 -6.48 9.61 10.42
CA ARG A 169 -5.03 9.41 10.58
C ARG A 169 -4.70 7.99 11.04
N PHE A 170 -5.45 7.46 12.00
CA PHE A 170 -5.28 6.10 12.48
C PHE A 170 -5.55 5.06 11.39
N ASN A 171 -6.66 5.20 10.64
CA ASN A 171 -7.02 4.29 9.56
C ASN A 171 -5.94 4.25 8.46
N LEU A 172 -5.44 5.43 8.07
CA LEU A 172 -4.38 5.53 7.07
C LEU A 172 -3.04 4.96 7.59
N ALA A 173 -2.75 5.12 8.89
CA ALA A 173 -1.58 4.51 9.51
C ALA A 173 -1.66 2.97 9.54
N VAL A 174 -2.85 2.41 9.80
CA VAL A 174 -3.10 0.97 9.69
C VAL A 174 -2.87 0.51 8.25
N LYS A 175 -3.49 1.19 7.27
CA LYS A 175 -3.30 0.90 5.83
C LYS A 175 -1.83 0.96 5.41
N ALA A 176 -1.07 1.93 5.94
CA ALA A 176 0.36 2.06 5.70
C ALA A 176 1.18 0.86 6.23
N TYR A 177 0.86 0.36 7.44
CA TYR A 177 1.50 -0.85 7.95
C TYR A 177 1.12 -2.10 7.16
N GLU A 178 -0.15 -2.24 6.77
CA GLU A 178 -0.62 -3.32 5.88
C GLU A 178 0.15 -3.29 4.55
N HIS A 179 0.33 -2.11 3.96
CA HIS A 179 1.10 -1.93 2.72
C HIS A 179 2.56 -2.41 2.87
N THR A 180 3.24 -2.00 3.95
CA THR A 180 4.63 -2.44 4.20
C THR A 180 4.73 -3.93 4.53
N ALA A 181 3.74 -4.50 5.21
CA ALA A 181 3.70 -5.94 5.50
C ALA A 181 3.55 -6.77 4.22
N ASN A 182 2.74 -6.31 3.26
CA ASN A 182 2.64 -6.94 1.95
C ASN A 182 3.98 -6.89 1.20
N TYR A 183 4.61 -5.71 1.19
CA TYR A 183 5.87 -5.47 0.52
C TYR A 183 6.99 -6.39 1.04
N ASP A 184 7.20 -6.43 2.35
CA ASP A 184 8.21 -7.30 2.98
C ASP A 184 7.86 -8.79 2.78
N GLY A 185 6.57 -9.15 2.81
CA GLY A 185 6.10 -10.50 2.52
C GLY A 185 6.45 -10.95 1.10
N ALA A 186 6.29 -10.07 0.11
CA ALA A 186 6.66 -10.33 -1.29
C ALA A 186 8.17 -10.55 -1.45
N ILE A 187 9.00 -9.72 -0.82
CA ILE A 187 10.46 -9.87 -0.80
C ILE A 187 10.85 -11.22 -0.18
N ALA A 188 10.28 -11.53 0.99
CA ALA A 188 10.56 -12.77 1.71
C ALA A 188 10.14 -14.01 0.90
N ASN A 189 9.00 -13.96 0.21
CA ASN A 189 8.55 -15.04 -0.67
C ASN A 189 9.48 -15.24 -1.87
N HIS A 190 9.91 -14.15 -2.52
CA HIS A 190 10.79 -14.23 -3.68
C HIS A 190 12.17 -14.78 -3.31
N LEU A 191 12.85 -14.16 -2.33
CA LEU A 191 14.18 -14.58 -1.91
C LEU A 191 14.16 -15.92 -1.18
N GLY A 192 13.10 -16.20 -0.43
CA GLY A 192 12.92 -17.46 0.29
C GLY A 192 12.67 -18.67 -0.60
N ALA A 193 12.34 -18.46 -1.88
CA ALA A 193 12.18 -19.50 -2.89
C ALA A 193 13.48 -19.86 -3.62
N LEU A 194 14.62 -19.22 -3.32
CA LEU A 194 15.90 -19.47 -3.97
C LEU A 194 16.87 -20.25 -3.06
N ASN A 195 17.71 -21.12 -3.62
CA ASN A 195 18.87 -21.69 -2.93
C ASN A 195 20.11 -20.76 -3.06
N VAL A 196 21.26 -21.20 -2.55
CA VAL A 196 22.51 -20.41 -2.58
C VAL A 196 23.09 -20.28 -4.00
N GLU A 197 22.68 -21.15 -4.92
CA GLU A 197 22.98 -21.11 -6.35
C GLU A 197 21.97 -20.26 -7.16
N ASN A 198 20.99 -19.61 -6.49
CA ASN A 198 19.91 -18.81 -7.09
C ASN A 198 18.91 -19.61 -7.94
N GLU A 199 18.73 -20.89 -7.64
CA GLU A 199 17.77 -21.77 -8.29
C GLU A 199 16.46 -21.83 -7.51
N LYS A 200 15.33 -21.78 -8.23
CA LYS A 200 13.99 -21.85 -7.64
C LYS A 200 13.74 -23.21 -6.99
N GLN A 201 13.31 -23.17 -5.73
CA GLN A 201 12.88 -24.31 -4.94
C GLN A 201 11.36 -24.45 -5.00
N PRO A 202 10.82 -25.69 -4.92
CA PRO A 202 9.38 -25.92 -4.99
C PRO A 202 8.62 -25.34 -3.79
N PHE A 203 9.27 -25.20 -2.63
CA PHE A 203 8.67 -24.65 -1.42
C PHE A 203 9.63 -23.68 -0.75
N GLY A 204 9.15 -22.47 -0.46
CA GLY A 204 9.91 -21.46 0.27
C GLY A 204 10.03 -21.79 1.76
N ARG A 205 10.98 -21.16 2.44
CA ARG A 205 11.17 -21.32 3.90
C ARG A 205 10.03 -20.73 4.73
N THR A 206 9.38 -19.70 4.20
CA THR A 206 8.21 -19.02 4.77
C THR A 206 7.19 -18.81 3.66
N PHE A 207 5.92 -18.75 4.03
CA PHE A 207 4.82 -18.43 3.11
C PHE A 207 4.06 -17.22 3.65
N ASN A 208 4.24 -16.07 3.02
CA ASN A 208 3.56 -14.83 3.38
C ASN A 208 2.41 -14.59 2.41
N THR A 209 1.22 -14.30 2.91
CA THR A 209 0.08 -13.93 2.08
C THR A 209 -0.71 -12.83 2.77
N GLN A 210 -1.12 -11.83 2.00
CA GLN A 210 -2.06 -10.81 2.44
C GLN A 210 -3.37 -10.97 1.67
N LEU A 211 -4.48 -10.99 2.41
CA LEU A 211 -5.81 -11.10 1.85
C LEU A 211 -6.64 -9.91 2.30
N ARG A 212 -7.42 -9.36 1.37
CA ARG A 212 -8.36 -8.27 1.61
C ARG A 212 -9.71 -8.81 2.02
N HIS A 213 -10.27 -8.23 3.08
CA HIS A 213 -11.64 -8.52 3.49
C HIS A 213 -12.62 -8.13 2.37
N LYS A 214 -13.31 -9.13 1.78
CA LYS A 214 -14.31 -8.90 0.73
C LYS A 214 -15.71 -8.72 1.33
N GLN A 215 -16.08 -9.55 2.30
CA GLN A 215 -17.39 -9.49 2.96
C GLN A 215 -17.40 -10.29 4.27
N THR A 216 -18.15 -9.79 5.26
CA THR A 216 -18.47 -10.54 6.49
C THR A 216 -19.57 -11.55 6.17
N MET A 217 -19.44 -12.79 6.65
CA MET A 217 -20.49 -13.80 6.48
C MET A 217 -21.55 -13.67 7.57
N ARG A 218 -22.78 -14.08 7.26
CA ARG A 218 -23.85 -14.16 8.27
C ARG A 218 -23.49 -15.08 9.45
N TYR A 219 -22.82 -16.18 9.16
CA TYR A 219 -22.25 -17.15 10.08
C TYR A 219 -21.27 -18.05 9.29
N GLY A 220 -20.51 -18.90 10.00
CA GLY A 220 -19.63 -19.91 9.41
C GLY A 220 -20.40 -21.10 8.83
N GLU A 221 -19.85 -22.31 8.98
CA GLU A 221 -20.56 -23.52 8.54
C GLU A 221 -21.86 -23.73 9.32
N ASN A 222 -21.88 -23.32 10.60
CA ASN A 222 -23.03 -23.39 11.51
C ASN A 222 -23.37 -22.00 12.12
N PRO A 223 -24.62 -21.75 12.54
CA PRO A 223 -25.07 -20.44 13.02
C PRO A 223 -24.33 -19.84 14.22
N HIS A 224 -23.68 -20.67 15.05
CA HIS A 224 -22.95 -20.22 16.24
C HIS A 224 -21.50 -19.80 15.93
N GLN A 225 -21.05 -19.96 14.67
CA GLN A 225 -19.69 -19.64 14.24
C GLN A 225 -19.70 -18.30 13.49
N GLN A 226 -18.69 -17.46 13.74
CA GLN A 226 -18.45 -16.26 12.93
C GLN A 226 -17.60 -16.63 11.70
N ALA A 227 -17.77 -15.91 10.59
CA ALA A 227 -16.94 -16.08 9.41
C ALA A 227 -16.85 -14.79 8.58
N ALA A 228 -15.81 -14.71 7.74
CA ALA A 228 -15.61 -13.66 6.77
C ALA A 228 -14.91 -14.25 5.54
N PHE A 229 -15.13 -13.64 4.38
CA PHE A 229 -14.51 -14.03 3.12
C PHE A 229 -13.45 -13.02 2.74
N TYR A 230 -12.24 -13.52 2.57
CA TYR A 230 -11.07 -12.76 2.18
C TYR A 230 -10.61 -13.18 0.78
N VAL A 231 -10.06 -12.23 0.03
CA VAL A 231 -9.57 -12.46 -1.34
C VAL A 231 -8.18 -11.87 -1.52
N GLN A 232 -7.42 -12.39 -2.47
CA GLN A 232 -6.18 -11.75 -2.92
C GLN A 232 -6.49 -10.38 -3.55
N ASN A 233 -5.51 -9.47 -3.58
CA ASN A 233 -5.67 -8.17 -4.23
C ASN A 233 -6.05 -8.29 -5.72
N ASN A 234 -5.42 -9.25 -6.41
CA ASN A 234 -5.71 -9.61 -7.80
C ASN A 234 -6.23 -11.05 -7.87
N PRO A 235 -7.52 -11.30 -7.56
CA PRO A 235 -8.06 -12.65 -7.55
C PRO A 235 -8.03 -13.25 -8.96
N VAL A 236 -7.59 -14.50 -9.07
CA VAL A 236 -7.51 -15.22 -10.35
C VAL A 236 -8.89 -15.31 -11.00
N ALA A 237 -8.98 -14.97 -12.27
CA ALA A 237 -10.22 -15.04 -13.04
C ALA A 237 -10.77 -16.48 -13.07
N GLY A 238 -12.10 -16.61 -13.03
CA GLY A 238 -12.75 -17.92 -13.00
C GLY A 238 -12.66 -18.62 -11.63
N THR A 239 -12.43 -17.87 -10.55
CA THR A 239 -12.55 -18.35 -9.15
C THR A 239 -13.70 -17.64 -8.45
N ILE A 240 -14.20 -18.20 -7.34
CA ILE A 240 -15.20 -17.53 -6.51
C ILE A 240 -14.68 -16.20 -5.92
N ALA A 241 -13.38 -16.11 -5.67
CA ALA A 241 -12.75 -14.87 -5.24
C ALA A 241 -12.95 -13.73 -6.26
N SER A 242 -12.92 -14.05 -7.56
CA SER A 242 -13.17 -13.10 -8.67
C SER A 242 -14.65 -12.91 -9.03
N ALA A 243 -15.57 -13.68 -8.43
CA ALA A 243 -16.97 -13.66 -8.82
C ALA A 243 -17.70 -12.36 -8.40
N THR A 244 -18.63 -11.94 -9.27
CA THR A 244 -19.57 -10.84 -9.04
C THR A 244 -20.97 -11.40 -8.85
N GLN A 245 -21.58 -11.12 -7.70
CA GLN A 245 -22.96 -11.49 -7.45
C GLN A 245 -23.92 -10.52 -8.16
N LEU A 246 -24.69 -11.01 -9.13
CA LEU A 246 -25.64 -10.19 -9.89
C LEU A 246 -27.01 -10.03 -9.20
N GLN A 247 -27.42 -11.03 -8.42
CA GLN A 247 -28.71 -11.04 -7.73
C GLN A 247 -28.70 -11.97 -6.50
N GLY A 248 -29.79 -11.92 -5.73
CA GLY A 248 -30.01 -12.79 -4.57
C GLY A 248 -29.56 -12.17 -3.24
N LYS A 249 -29.70 -12.94 -2.17
CA LYS A 249 -29.23 -12.56 -0.83
C LYS A 249 -27.73 -12.76 -0.74
N GLU A 250 -27.08 -12.11 0.23
CA GLU A 250 -25.67 -12.37 0.55
C GLU A 250 -25.37 -13.87 0.69
N LEU A 251 -24.25 -14.30 0.12
CA LEU A 251 -23.81 -15.68 0.17
C LEU A 251 -23.42 -16.08 1.59
N SER A 252 -23.88 -17.27 2.03
CA SER A 252 -23.37 -17.88 3.25
C SER A 252 -22.00 -18.54 3.03
N TYR A 253 -21.32 -18.90 4.12
CA TYR A 253 -20.08 -19.68 4.07
C TYR A 253 -20.23 -20.95 3.22
N ASN A 254 -21.30 -21.73 3.47
CA ASN A 254 -21.57 -22.95 2.72
C ASN A 254 -21.91 -22.68 1.24
N ASN A 255 -22.52 -21.54 0.92
CA ASN A 255 -22.74 -21.19 -0.48
C ASN A 255 -21.42 -20.94 -1.21
N ILE A 256 -20.46 -20.24 -0.58
CA ILE A 256 -19.14 -20.05 -1.17
C ILE A 256 -18.45 -21.40 -1.39
N ALA A 257 -18.45 -22.28 -0.38
CA ALA A 257 -17.83 -23.61 -0.49
C ALA A 257 -18.48 -24.49 -1.57
N ASP A 258 -19.82 -24.57 -1.61
CA ASP A 258 -20.55 -25.34 -2.62
C ASP A 258 -20.34 -24.78 -4.03
N THR A 259 -20.29 -23.44 -4.17
CA THR A 259 -20.07 -22.81 -5.48
C THR A 259 -18.63 -23.03 -5.94
N ASP A 260 -17.64 -23.00 -5.05
CA ASP A 260 -16.24 -23.28 -5.38
C ASP A 260 -16.08 -24.73 -5.84
N ALA A 261 -16.64 -25.69 -5.10
CA ALA A 261 -16.65 -27.10 -5.48
C ALA A 261 -17.34 -27.34 -6.83
N ALA A 262 -18.48 -26.71 -7.08
CA ALA A 262 -19.18 -26.80 -8.36
C ALA A 262 -18.33 -26.21 -9.51
N LEU A 263 -17.68 -25.06 -9.28
CA LEU A 263 -16.86 -24.35 -10.26
C LEU A 263 -15.58 -25.12 -10.60
N GLU A 264 -14.90 -25.72 -9.61
CA GLU A 264 -13.72 -26.53 -9.88
C GLU A 264 -14.06 -27.87 -10.55
N CYS A 265 -15.21 -28.46 -10.21
CA CYS A 265 -15.69 -29.68 -10.85
C CYS A 265 -16.07 -29.45 -12.31
N ILE A 266 -16.82 -28.38 -12.63
CA ILE A 266 -17.24 -28.09 -14.01
C ILE A 266 -16.05 -27.81 -14.92
N LYS A 267 -14.95 -27.23 -14.39
CA LYS A 267 -13.71 -26.99 -15.14
C LYS A 267 -13.01 -28.26 -15.64
N GLN A 268 -13.32 -29.43 -15.08
CA GLN A 268 -12.77 -30.71 -15.54
C GLN A 268 -13.41 -31.20 -16.85
N PHE A 269 -14.53 -30.61 -17.27
CA PHE A 269 -15.23 -30.96 -18.50
C PHE A 269 -14.86 -29.96 -19.60
N ASP A 270 -13.99 -30.38 -20.51
CA ASP A 270 -13.53 -29.60 -21.65
C ASP A 270 -14.24 -29.99 -22.95
N GLY A 271 -14.39 -29.03 -23.87
CA GLY A 271 -14.88 -29.28 -25.23
C GLY A 271 -16.39 -29.51 -25.41
N THR A 272 -17.19 -29.54 -24.35
CA THR A 272 -18.67 -29.64 -24.44
C THR A 272 -19.37 -28.83 -23.33
N PRO A 273 -20.61 -28.34 -23.55
CA PRO A 273 -21.41 -27.75 -22.49
C PRO A 273 -21.69 -28.78 -21.39
N ALA A 274 -21.37 -28.45 -20.15
CA ALA A 274 -21.59 -29.30 -18.98
C ALA A 274 -22.38 -28.55 -17.90
N CYS A 275 -22.95 -29.30 -16.96
CA CYS A 275 -23.63 -28.78 -15.78
C CYS A 275 -23.20 -29.62 -14.58
N VAL A 276 -22.94 -28.98 -13.45
CA VAL A 276 -22.61 -29.63 -12.18
C VAL A 276 -23.50 -29.04 -11.11
N ILE A 277 -24.14 -29.91 -10.33
CA ILE A 277 -24.99 -29.58 -9.20
C ILE A 277 -24.30 -30.13 -7.95
N VAL A 278 -24.02 -29.25 -6.98
CA VAL A 278 -23.37 -29.59 -5.71
C VAL A 278 -24.32 -29.34 -4.55
N LYS A 279 -24.23 -30.18 -3.53
CA LYS A 279 -24.85 -29.95 -2.23
C LYS A 279 -23.91 -30.45 -1.12
N HIS A 280 -23.61 -29.61 -0.14
CA HIS A 280 -22.70 -29.95 0.97
C HIS A 280 -21.34 -30.44 0.47
N ALA A 281 -20.73 -29.69 -0.46
CA ALA A 281 -19.47 -29.98 -1.15
C ALA A 281 -19.42 -31.30 -1.94
N ASN A 282 -20.56 -31.98 -2.12
CA ASN A 282 -20.65 -33.24 -2.86
C ASN A 282 -21.44 -33.06 -4.17
N PRO A 283 -20.94 -33.57 -5.31
CA PRO A 283 -21.68 -33.54 -6.56
C PRO A 283 -22.89 -34.47 -6.47
N CYS A 284 -24.07 -33.95 -6.75
CA CYS A 284 -25.30 -34.73 -6.82
C CYS A 284 -25.75 -35.04 -8.25
N GLY A 285 -25.22 -34.33 -9.25
CA GLY A 285 -25.47 -34.57 -10.67
C GLY A 285 -24.74 -33.61 -11.58
#